data_AF-K6A8I1-F1
#
_entry.id   AF-K6A8I1-F1
#
_cell.length_a   1.000
_cell.length_b   1.000
_cell.length_c   1.000
_cell.angle_alpha   90.00
_cell.angle_beta   90.00
_cell.angle_gamma   90.00
#
_symmetry.space_group_name_H-M   'P 1'
#
loop_
_entity.id
_entity.type
_entity.pdbx_description
1 polymer ?
#
loop_
_entity_poly.entity_id
_entity_poly.type
_entity_poly.pdbx_seq_one_letter_code
_entity_poly.pdbx_strand_id
1 'polypeptide(L)'
;MSMHEIESLVESSVITVATASPIPPLARNICFNLYQLQNQLDCGYTVLRVREELEKLGYLFLLPPEQLPEPERSAALKLNEEGGFLSDGTYFDHRSGRCCVTAGSLLWTKLIDLGILPESAKTELRELDPLELAELIIPLASKVLAGGDKEDDNYANAADTLGFWYAFFPLFCQMAGMDEEDAPEPERIRALLEMLAVPESFEVLATDEIGKELDDFEEEEMPFLSGWSAPYNEWKNKNNTGDLSLEFCKSMVHDSILKRKFVEADRYASAMEEGPELNRLFHRCLVGMSYYEWVKIQGIKIPIIESVLSQEEAKEGFERVADLSVSSDNVQCARLGIFRILALQGEYAESVEYLNAVYFKALDECGQKSKELLGQSQRAVLVVVYYRMLEMSIPDSFPGKKELMAHKALNGSDLRKSREILSLLLIEKSEHAYAWQQAFSFCDELIKKYGF
;
A
#
# COMPACT_ATOMS: atom_id res chain seq x y z
N MET A 1 -10.66 -6.66 -5.47
CA MET A 1 -11.89 -6.94 -4.71
C MET A 1 -12.31 -8.39 -4.91
N SER A 2 -12.11 -9.24 -3.90
CA SER A 2 -12.51 -10.65 -3.96
C SER A 2 -13.96 -10.81 -3.50
N MET A 3 -14.77 -11.43 -4.35
CA MET A 3 -16.20 -11.69 -4.11
C MET A 3 -16.46 -12.43 -2.78
N HIS A 4 -15.50 -13.23 -2.32
CA HIS A 4 -15.58 -14.03 -1.09
C HIS A 4 -15.52 -13.19 0.20
N GLU A 5 -14.95 -11.99 0.14
CA GLU A 5 -14.73 -11.14 1.32
C GLU A 5 -16.03 -10.42 1.69
N ILE A 6 -16.81 -10.00 0.70
CA ILE A 6 -18.16 -9.48 0.90
C ILE A 6 -19.11 -10.58 1.39
N GLU A 7 -18.99 -11.80 0.88
CA GLU A 7 -19.72 -12.96 1.41
C GLU A 7 -19.43 -13.14 2.91
N SER A 8 -18.16 -13.08 3.28
CA SER A 8 -17.69 -13.21 4.68
C SER A 8 -18.16 -12.04 5.56
N LEU A 9 -18.20 -10.81 5.03
CA LEU A 9 -18.78 -9.65 5.69
C LEU A 9 -20.26 -9.88 6.02
N VAL A 10 -21.03 -10.39 5.07
CA VAL A 10 -22.47 -10.64 5.27
C VAL A 10 -22.68 -11.73 6.31
N GLU A 11 -21.93 -12.83 6.20
CA GLU A 11 -22.02 -13.96 7.14
C GLU A 11 -21.69 -13.53 8.58
N SER A 12 -20.53 -12.90 8.77
CA SER A 12 -20.08 -12.43 10.10
C SER A 12 -21.03 -11.39 10.70
N SER A 13 -21.57 -10.49 9.87
CA SER A 13 -22.57 -9.50 10.28
C SER A 13 -23.89 -10.15 10.73
N VAL A 14 -24.38 -11.16 10.00
CA VAL A 14 -25.59 -11.91 10.38
C VAL A 14 -25.38 -12.62 11.71
N ILE A 15 -24.23 -13.28 11.90
CA ILE A 15 -23.89 -13.94 13.16
C ILE A 15 -23.85 -12.92 14.30
N THR A 16 -23.18 -11.77 14.12
CA THR A 16 -23.11 -10.68 15.11
C THR A 16 -24.50 -10.21 15.56
N VAL A 17 -25.43 -10.04 14.62
CA VAL A 17 -26.80 -9.63 14.93
C VAL A 17 -27.58 -10.76 15.64
N ALA A 18 -27.38 -12.01 15.23
CA ALA A 18 -28.04 -13.16 15.81
C ALA A 18 -27.57 -13.49 17.23
N THR A 19 -26.32 -13.21 17.57
CA THR A 19 -25.73 -13.52 18.89
C THR A 19 -25.86 -12.35 19.87
N ALA A 20 -26.18 -11.15 19.39
CA ALA A 20 -26.43 -9.98 20.22
C ALA A 20 -27.53 -10.22 21.29
N SER A 21 -27.27 -9.71 22.50
CA SER A 21 -28.18 -9.82 23.64
C SER A 21 -28.48 -8.43 24.25
N PRO A 22 -29.74 -7.96 24.18
CA PRO A 22 -30.86 -8.55 23.45
C PRO A 22 -30.67 -8.46 21.91
N ILE A 23 -31.41 -9.30 21.16
CA ILE A 23 -31.45 -9.24 19.69
C ILE A 23 -31.99 -7.85 19.27
N PRO A 24 -31.36 -7.16 18.30
CA PRO A 24 -31.80 -5.85 17.86
C PRO A 24 -33.23 -5.88 17.31
N PRO A 25 -34.08 -4.89 17.62
CA PRO A 25 -35.44 -4.81 17.09
C PRO A 25 -35.50 -4.78 15.55
N LEU A 26 -34.46 -4.24 14.91
CA LEU A 26 -34.32 -4.14 13.46
C LEU A 26 -33.62 -5.33 12.82
N ALA A 27 -33.38 -6.45 13.52
CA ALA A 27 -32.57 -7.56 13.00
C ALA A 27 -33.02 -8.06 11.61
N ARG A 28 -34.33 -8.18 11.35
CA ARG A 28 -34.84 -8.58 10.03
C ARG A 28 -34.54 -7.55 8.94
N ASN A 29 -34.62 -6.26 9.26
CA ASN A 29 -34.24 -5.17 8.35
C ASN A 29 -32.74 -5.21 8.04
N ILE A 30 -31.92 -5.48 9.06
CA ILE A 30 -30.47 -5.61 8.89
C ILE A 30 -30.16 -6.76 7.91
N CYS A 31 -30.73 -7.96 8.13
CA CYS A 31 -30.54 -9.08 7.20
C CYS A 31 -31.02 -8.77 5.78
N PHE A 32 -32.21 -8.19 5.64
CA PHE A 32 -32.75 -7.81 4.33
C PHE A 32 -31.78 -6.92 3.56
N ASN A 33 -31.27 -5.87 4.19
CA ASN A 33 -30.39 -4.91 3.52
C ASN A 33 -28.96 -5.46 3.30
N LEU A 34 -28.44 -6.32 4.19
CA LEU A 34 -27.18 -7.04 3.95
C LEU A 34 -27.23 -7.91 2.69
N TYR A 35 -28.34 -8.62 2.47
CA TYR A 35 -28.52 -9.42 1.25
C TYR A 35 -28.80 -8.57 0.01
N GLN A 36 -29.46 -7.42 0.14
CA GLN A 36 -29.56 -6.45 -0.97
C GLN A 36 -28.19 -5.91 -1.37
N LEU A 37 -27.36 -5.55 -0.38
CA LEU A 37 -25.98 -5.10 -0.59
C LEU A 37 -25.16 -6.17 -1.31
N GLN A 38 -25.23 -7.42 -0.87
CA GLN A 38 -24.56 -8.54 -1.52
C GLN A 38 -25.00 -8.73 -2.98
N ASN A 39 -26.30 -8.59 -3.27
CA ASN A 39 -26.85 -8.78 -4.62
C ASN A 39 -26.45 -7.67 -5.61
N GLN A 40 -25.97 -6.52 -5.13
CA GLN A 40 -25.44 -5.45 -5.99
C GLN A 40 -24.02 -5.76 -6.47
N LEU A 41 -23.38 -6.77 -5.89
CA LEU A 41 -22.02 -7.20 -6.16
C LEU A 41 -22.06 -8.62 -6.76
N ASP A 42 -20.99 -9.03 -7.45
CA ASP A 42 -20.92 -10.35 -8.10
C ASP A 42 -20.64 -11.48 -7.07
N CYS A 43 -21.51 -11.62 -6.08
CA CYS A 43 -21.35 -12.57 -4.97
C CYS A 43 -22.16 -13.87 -5.19
N GLY A 44 -21.70 -14.97 -4.60
CA GLY A 44 -22.43 -16.23 -4.55
C GLY A 44 -23.60 -16.20 -3.55
N TYR A 45 -24.34 -17.31 -3.47
CA TYR A 45 -25.47 -17.46 -2.54
C TYR A 45 -25.01 -17.94 -1.15
N THR A 46 -25.12 -17.08 -0.14
CA THR A 46 -24.56 -17.31 1.22
C THR A 46 -25.61 -17.64 2.28
N VAL A 47 -26.91 -17.54 1.98
CA VAL A 47 -28.02 -17.78 2.93
C VAL A 47 -27.90 -19.14 3.64
N LEU A 48 -27.39 -20.18 2.96
CA LEU A 48 -27.23 -21.52 3.55
C LEU A 48 -26.11 -21.60 4.60
N ARG A 49 -25.13 -20.70 4.55
CA ARG A 49 -23.95 -20.73 5.42
C ARG A 49 -24.28 -20.25 6.84
N VAL A 50 -25.24 -19.33 6.97
CA VAL A 50 -25.72 -18.75 8.24
C VAL A 50 -27.22 -19.04 8.47
N ARG A 51 -27.65 -20.23 8.08
CA ARG A 51 -29.06 -20.62 8.03
C ARG A 51 -29.75 -20.53 9.40
N GLU A 52 -29.10 -21.05 10.44
CA GLU A 52 -29.68 -21.13 11.78
C GLU A 52 -29.88 -19.74 12.39
N GLU A 53 -28.92 -18.85 12.13
CA GLU A 53 -28.95 -17.44 12.52
C GLU A 53 -30.11 -16.72 11.84
N LEU A 54 -30.30 -16.91 10.53
CA LEU A 54 -31.39 -16.26 9.80
C LEU A 54 -32.77 -16.79 10.20
N GLU A 55 -32.90 -18.08 10.51
CA GLU A 55 -34.12 -18.65 11.09
C GLU A 55 -34.40 -18.01 12.48
N LYS A 56 -33.37 -17.90 13.34
CA LYS A 56 -33.45 -17.27 14.66
C LYS A 56 -33.87 -15.79 14.60
N LEU A 57 -33.33 -15.05 13.63
CA LEU A 57 -33.67 -13.65 13.39
C LEU A 57 -35.03 -13.46 12.71
N GLY A 58 -35.70 -14.56 12.34
CA GLY A 58 -36.98 -14.54 11.65
C GLY A 58 -36.90 -13.89 10.27
N TYR A 59 -35.73 -13.91 9.63
CA TYR A 59 -35.52 -13.48 8.25
C TYR A 59 -35.74 -14.62 7.24
N LEU A 60 -35.52 -15.87 7.67
CA LEU A 60 -35.61 -17.06 6.83
C LEU A 60 -36.68 -18.02 7.36
N PHE A 61 -37.55 -18.51 6.47
CA PHE A 61 -38.36 -19.69 6.70
C PHE A 61 -37.96 -20.81 5.74
N LEU A 62 -37.80 -22.02 6.30
CA LEU A 62 -37.52 -23.22 5.52
C LEU A 62 -38.76 -24.09 5.40
N LEU A 63 -39.39 -24.01 4.23
CA LEU A 63 -40.66 -24.66 3.97
C LEU A 63 -40.46 -25.86 3.03
N PRO A 64 -41.06 -27.02 3.33
CA PRO A 64 -41.10 -28.12 2.38
C PRO A 64 -42.00 -27.74 1.17
N PRO A 65 -41.75 -28.27 -0.03
CA PRO A 65 -42.49 -27.91 -1.25
C PRO A 65 -44.02 -28.02 -1.10
N GLU A 66 -44.52 -28.96 -0.31
CA GLU A 66 -45.95 -29.20 -0.10
C GLU A 66 -46.67 -28.03 0.59
N GLN A 67 -45.94 -27.20 1.32
CA GLN A 67 -46.48 -25.99 1.96
C GLN A 67 -46.51 -24.79 1.02
N LEU A 68 -45.87 -24.86 -0.14
CA LEU A 68 -45.87 -23.76 -1.09
C LEU A 68 -47.15 -23.75 -1.94
N PRO A 69 -47.61 -22.57 -2.39
CA PRO A 69 -48.66 -22.47 -3.39
C PRO A 69 -48.15 -22.90 -4.79
N GLU A 70 -49.08 -23.06 -5.73
CA GLU A 70 -48.71 -23.15 -7.15
C GLU A 70 -48.39 -21.74 -7.70
N PRO A 71 -47.44 -21.61 -8.66
CA PRO A 71 -46.68 -22.68 -9.31
C PRO A 71 -45.38 -23.12 -8.58
N GLU A 72 -45.02 -22.48 -7.47
CA GLU A 72 -43.72 -22.66 -6.80
C GLU A 72 -43.54 -24.08 -6.25
N ARG A 73 -44.62 -24.71 -5.76
CA ARG A 73 -44.63 -26.12 -5.37
C ARG A 73 -44.16 -27.04 -6.49
N SER A 74 -44.81 -26.96 -7.66
CA SER A 74 -44.46 -27.78 -8.83
C SER A 74 -43.04 -27.49 -9.34
N ALA A 75 -42.56 -26.25 -9.21
CA ALA A 75 -41.21 -25.87 -9.59
C ALA A 75 -40.16 -26.47 -8.62
N ALA A 76 -40.37 -26.34 -7.31
CA ALA A 76 -39.48 -26.89 -6.29
C ALA A 76 -39.36 -28.42 -6.39
N LEU A 77 -40.48 -29.13 -6.62
CA LEU A 77 -40.47 -30.59 -6.79
C LEU A 77 -39.64 -31.06 -8.00
N LYS A 78 -39.47 -30.23 -9.04
CA LYS A 78 -38.61 -30.55 -10.19
C LYS A 78 -37.12 -30.41 -9.88
N LEU A 79 -36.75 -29.68 -8.82
CA LEU A 79 -35.38 -29.44 -8.41
C LEU A 79 -34.88 -30.44 -7.35
N ASN A 80 -35.66 -31.49 -7.06
CA ASN A 80 -35.41 -32.41 -5.94
C ASN A 80 -34.07 -33.16 -6.01
N GLU A 81 -33.48 -33.32 -7.20
CA GLU A 81 -32.23 -34.07 -7.39
C GLU A 81 -30.97 -33.20 -7.22
N GLU A 82 -30.98 -31.96 -7.71
CA GLU A 82 -29.77 -31.12 -7.81
C GLU A 82 -29.86 -29.79 -7.03
N GLY A 83 -31.05 -29.40 -6.60
CA GLY A 83 -31.28 -28.09 -5.99
C GLY A 83 -31.32 -26.97 -7.02
N GLY A 84 -31.53 -25.74 -6.56
CA GLY A 84 -31.38 -24.55 -7.42
C GLY A 84 -32.45 -23.50 -7.21
N PHE A 85 -32.41 -22.48 -8.08
CA PHE A 85 -33.30 -21.34 -8.02
C PHE A 85 -34.59 -21.57 -8.80
N LEU A 86 -35.71 -21.19 -8.18
CA LEU A 86 -36.99 -21.02 -8.83
C LEU A 86 -36.98 -19.71 -9.64
N SER A 87 -37.95 -19.54 -10.53
CA SER A 87 -38.06 -18.35 -11.39
C SER A 87 -38.28 -17.04 -10.62
N ASP A 88 -38.73 -17.12 -9.37
CA ASP A 88 -38.97 -15.97 -8.49
C ASP A 88 -37.75 -15.64 -7.59
N GLY A 89 -36.64 -16.35 -7.79
CA GLY A 89 -35.42 -16.20 -6.99
C GLY A 89 -35.38 -17.01 -5.69
N THR A 90 -36.44 -17.76 -5.36
CA THR A 90 -36.44 -18.65 -4.20
C THR A 90 -35.45 -19.80 -4.44
N TYR A 91 -34.58 -20.09 -3.47
CA TYR A 91 -33.65 -21.22 -3.57
C TYR A 91 -34.24 -22.49 -2.94
N PHE A 92 -34.19 -23.61 -3.65
CA PHE A 92 -34.50 -24.93 -3.12
C PHE A 92 -33.20 -25.67 -2.78
N ASP A 93 -33.03 -25.99 -1.50
CA ASP A 93 -31.92 -26.79 -1.01
C ASP A 93 -32.27 -28.28 -1.07
N HIS A 94 -31.65 -28.99 -2.01
CA HIS A 94 -31.85 -30.43 -2.18
C HIS A 94 -31.39 -31.25 -0.98
N ARG A 95 -30.46 -30.75 -0.16
CA ARG A 95 -29.95 -31.49 1.01
C ARG A 95 -30.97 -31.52 2.13
N SER A 96 -31.62 -30.38 2.41
CA SER A 96 -32.67 -30.30 3.41
C SER A 96 -34.07 -30.63 2.86
N GLY A 97 -34.22 -30.65 1.53
CA GLY A 97 -35.51 -30.82 0.86
C GLY A 97 -36.45 -29.64 1.11
N ARG A 98 -35.91 -28.43 1.33
CA ARG A 98 -36.68 -27.24 1.72
C ARG A 98 -36.38 -26.04 0.85
N CYS A 99 -37.38 -25.19 0.68
CA CYS A 99 -37.27 -23.88 0.03
C CYS A 99 -36.86 -22.83 1.06
N CYS A 100 -35.86 -22.03 0.70
CA CYS A 100 -35.36 -20.89 1.46
C CYS A 100 -36.20 -19.66 1.14
N VAL A 101 -37.21 -19.40 1.97
CA VAL A 101 -38.09 -18.23 1.83
C VAL A 101 -37.58 -17.11 2.71
N THR A 102 -36.98 -16.09 2.09
CA THR A 102 -36.41 -14.93 2.78
C THR A 102 -37.39 -13.77 2.86
N ALA A 103 -37.29 -12.96 3.92
CA ALA A 103 -38.10 -11.78 4.10
C ALA A 103 -37.90 -10.79 2.95
N GLY A 104 -39.00 -10.24 2.43
CA GLY A 104 -38.99 -9.30 1.29
C GLY A 104 -39.06 -9.97 -0.09
N SER A 105 -38.97 -11.30 -0.17
CA SER A 105 -39.21 -12.02 -1.43
C SER A 105 -40.68 -11.97 -1.86
N LEU A 106 -40.94 -12.16 -3.15
CA LEU A 106 -42.31 -12.26 -3.69
C LEU A 106 -43.07 -13.42 -3.05
N LEU A 107 -42.39 -14.55 -2.86
CA LEU A 107 -42.98 -15.73 -2.22
C LEU A 107 -43.32 -15.48 -0.74
N TRP A 108 -42.48 -14.74 0.00
CA TRP A 108 -42.78 -14.36 1.39
C TRP A 108 -44.12 -13.62 1.50
N THR A 109 -44.31 -12.60 0.67
CA THR A 109 -45.56 -11.80 0.65
C THR A 109 -46.76 -12.68 0.31
N LYS A 110 -46.64 -13.53 -0.71
CA LYS A 110 -47.68 -14.47 -1.13
C LYS A 110 -48.07 -15.43 0.00
N LEU A 111 -47.09 -15.95 0.74
CA LEU A 111 -47.34 -16.91 1.83
C LEU A 111 -47.99 -16.24 3.06
N ILE A 112 -47.69 -14.97 3.31
CA ILE A 112 -48.39 -14.16 4.31
C ILE A 112 -49.86 -13.98 3.92
N ASP A 113 -50.15 -13.59 2.69
CA ASP A 113 -51.52 -13.35 2.22
C ASP A 113 -52.39 -14.62 2.26
N LEU A 114 -51.76 -15.78 2.07
CA LEU A 114 -52.41 -17.09 2.16
C LEU A 114 -52.51 -17.63 3.60
N GLY A 115 -51.98 -16.91 4.60
CA GLY A 115 -51.98 -17.32 6.01
C GLY A 115 -51.11 -18.55 6.30
N ILE A 116 -50.11 -18.83 5.47
CA ILE A 116 -49.15 -19.93 5.65
C ILE A 116 -48.03 -19.50 6.60
N LEU A 117 -47.51 -18.28 6.42
CA LEU A 117 -46.58 -17.66 7.37
C LEU A 117 -47.34 -16.99 8.52
N PRO A 118 -46.76 -16.94 9.73
CA PRO A 118 -47.41 -16.32 10.89
C PRO A 118 -47.55 -14.81 10.71
N GLU A 119 -48.55 -14.18 11.35
CA GLU A 119 -48.74 -12.71 11.30
C GLU A 119 -47.52 -11.93 11.82
N SER A 120 -46.69 -12.51 12.71
CA SER A 120 -45.41 -11.91 13.14
C SER A 120 -44.37 -11.77 12.00
N ALA A 121 -44.60 -12.43 10.87
CA ALA A 121 -43.82 -12.27 9.65
C ALA A 121 -44.21 -11.00 8.86
N LYS A 122 -45.39 -10.41 9.10
CA LYS A 122 -45.75 -9.07 8.63
C LYS A 122 -44.98 -8.05 9.46
N THR A 123 -43.75 -7.76 9.03
CA THR A 123 -43.00 -6.61 9.52
C THR A 123 -42.63 -5.77 8.33
N GLU A 124 -42.78 -4.47 8.48
CA GLU A 124 -42.37 -3.50 7.47
C GLU A 124 -40.85 -3.60 7.30
N LEU A 125 -40.44 -3.93 6.07
CA LEU A 125 -39.03 -3.90 5.68
C LEU A 125 -38.72 -2.50 5.16
N ARG A 126 -37.76 -1.85 5.81
CA ARG A 126 -37.24 -0.54 5.47
C ARG A 126 -35.89 -0.71 4.80
N GLU A 127 -35.67 0.05 3.73
CA GLU A 127 -34.35 0.20 3.12
C GLU A 127 -33.43 1.00 4.06
N LEU A 128 -32.26 0.44 4.32
CA LEU A 128 -31.20 1.04 5.13
C LEU A 128 -30.01 1.28 4.22
N ASP A 129 -29.48 2.50 4.21
CA ASP A 129 -28.23 2.76 3.50
C ASP A 129 -27.05 2.02 4.17
N PRO A 130 -25.93 1.83 3.45
CA PRO A 130 -24.77 1.11 4.00
C PRO A 130 -24.22 1.70 5.31
N LEU A 131 -24.35 3.01 5.54
CA LEU A 131 -23.86 3.65 6.76
C LEU A 131 -24.83 3.45 7.93
N GLU A 132 -26.14 3.52 7.71
CA GLU A 132 -27.16 3.11 8.67
C GLU A 132 -26.97 1.64 9.09
N LEU A 133 -26.62 0.76 8.14
CA LEU A 133 -26.26 -0.62 8.45
C LEU A 133 -25.02 -0.72 9.35
N ALA A 134 -23.96 0.03 9.01
CA ALA A 134 -22.73 0.09 9.79
C ALA A 134 -23.02 0.51 11.24
N GLU A 135 -23.86 1.53 11.44
CA GLU A 135 -24.26 2.04 12.76
C GLU A 135 -25.05 1.04 13.60
N LEU A 136 -25.76 0.11 12.95
CA LEU A 136 -26.52 -0.92 13.65
C LEU A 136 -25.66 -2.14 14.01
N ILE A 137 -24.65 -2.47 13.19
CA ILE A 137 -23.84 -3.70 13.32
C ILE A 137 -22.55 -3.45 14.11
N ILE A 138 -21.81 -2.39 13.79
CA ILE A 138 -20.48 -2.11 14.37
C ILE A 138 -20.53 -2.01 15.90
N PRO A 139 -21.49 -1.28 16.51
CA PRO A 139 -21.55 -1.22 17.98
C PRO A 139 -21.81 -2.57 18.65
N LEU A 140 -22.50 -3.49 17.97
CA LEU A 140 -22.75 -4.84 18.49
C LEU A 140 -21.45 -5.63 18.55
N ALA A 141 -20.70 -5.66 17.45
CA ALA A 141 -19.41 -6.34 17.37
C ALA A 141 -18.37 -5.71 18.32
N SER A 142 -18.29 -4.37 18.34
CA SER A 142 -17.39 -3.63 19.24
C SER A 142 -17.66 -3.94 20.72
N LYS A 143 -18.94 -4.03 21.11
CA LYS A 143 -19.32 -4.41 22.48
C LYS A 143 -18.89 -5.84 22.83
N VAL A 144 -18.98 -6.78 21.89
CA VAL A 144 -18.53 -8.16 22.09
C VAL A 144 -17.01 -8.21 22.31
N LEU A 145 -16.22 -7.53 21.48
CA LEU A 145 -14.77 -7.47 21.66
C LEU A 145 -14.37 -6.82 22.99
N ALA A 146 -15.05 -5.74 23.40
CA ALA A 146 -14.73 -5.03 24.63
C ALA A 146 -15.01 -5.85 25.91
N GLY A 147 -15.93 -6.82 25.85
CA GLY A 147 -16.37 -7.61 27.00
C GLY A 147 -16.05 -9.11 26.93
N GLY A 148 -15.50 -9.59 25.82
CA GLY A 148 -15.40 -11.01 25.50
C GLY A 148 -14.10 -11.67 25.98
N ASP A 149 -14.16 -13.00 26.08
CA ASP A 149 -13.00 -13.87 26.21
C ASP A 149 -12.45 -14.17 24.81
N LYS A 150 -11.12 -14.14 24.62
CA LYS A 150 -10.49 -14.36 23.31
C LYS A 150 -10.68 -15.79 22.78
N GLU A 151 -11.11 -16.72 23.64
CA GLU A 151 -11.42 -18.11 23.29
C GLU A 151 -12.91 -18.33 22.90
N ASP A 152 -13.76 -17.30 22.95
CA ASP A 152 -15.18 -17.39 22.55
C ASP A 152 -15.31 -17.22 21.02
N ASP A 153 -16.03 -18.12 20.35
CA ASP A 153 -16.32 -18.04 18.90
C ASP A 153 -16.98 -16.69 18.52
N ASN A 154 -17.77 -16.09 19.43
CA ASN A 154 -18.37 -14.78 19.21
C ASN A 154 -17.32 -13.66 19.18
N TYR A 155 -16.20 -13.80 19.90
CA TYR A 155 -15.10 -12.84 19.89
C TYR A 155 -14.42 -12.82 18.52
N ALA A 156 -14.10 -14.01 17.99
CA ALA A 156 -13.52 -14.15 16.66
C ALA A 156 -14.45 -13.57 15.58
N ASN A 157 -15.74 -13.93 15.61
CA ASN A 157 -16.71 -13.38 14.66
C ASN A 157 -16.87 -11.86 14.76
N ALA A 158 -16.77 -11.30 15.97
CA ALA A 158 -16.82 -9.85 16.16
C ALA A 158 -15.58 -9.17 15.57
N ALA A 159 -14.39 -9.76 15.71
CA ALA A 159 -13.18 -9.29 15.05
C ALA A 159 -13.33 -9.31 13.52
N ASP A 160 -13.82 -10.42 12.96
CA ASP A 160 -14.09 -10.56 11.52
C ASP A 160 -15.06 -9.49 11.03
N THR A 161 -16.17 -9.29 11.75
CA THR A 161 -17.17 -8.26 11.43
C THR A 161 -16.49 -6.89 11.37
N LEU A 162 -15.75 -6.48 12.42
CA LEU A 162 -15.10 -5.17 12.40
C LEU A 162 -14.00 -5.06 11.32
N GLY A 163 -13.26 -6.13 11.05
CA GLY A 163 -12.24 -6.19 10.01
C GLY A 163 -12.83 -5.90 8.63
N PHE A 164 -13.84 -6.66 8.23
CA PHE A 164 -14.47 -6.47 6.93
C PHE A 164 -15.16 -5.11 6.81
N TRP A 165 -15.87 -4.65 7.85
CA TRP A 165 -16.49 -3.33 7.84
C TRP A 165 -15.46 -2.18 7.79
N TYR A 166 -14.26 -2.35 8.36
CA TYR A 166 -13.17 -1.38 8.23
C TYR A 166 -12.64 -1.34 6.80
N ALA A 167 -12.35 -2.50 6.22
CA ALA A 167 -11.81 -2.58 4.87
C ALA A 167 -12.73 -1.99 3.80
N PHE A 168 -14.02 -2.32 3.87
CA PHE A 168 -15.00 -1.90 2.88
C PHE A 168 -15.66 -0.55 3.23
N PHE A 169 -15.21 0.12 4.30
CA PHE A 169 -15.80 1.39 4.73
C PHE A 169 -15.83 2.46 3.61
N PRO A 170 -14.76 2.67 2.81
CA PRO A 170 -14.81 3.63 1.71
C PRO A 170 -15.82 3.23 0.63
N LEU A 171 -15.85 1.94 0.26
CA LEU A 171 -16.82 1.41 -0.72
C LEU A 171 -18.26 1.68 -0.26
N PHE A 172 -18.56 1.48 1.01
CA PHE A 172 -19.91 1.72 1.54
C PHE A 172 -20.28 3.19 1.60
N CYS A 173 -19.34 4.09 1.85
CA CYS A 173 -19.57 5.53 1.72
C CYS A 173 -19.91 5.89 0.26
N GLN A 174 -19.18 5.34 -0.71
CA GLN A 174 -19.45 5.54 -2.13
C GLN A 174 -20.83 4.98 -2.54
N MET A 175 -21.17 3.77 -2.09
CA MET A 175 -22.48 3.15 -2.38
C MET A 175 -23.65 3.90 -1.72
N ALA A 176 -23.42 4.58 -0.59
CA ALA A 176 -24.38 5.47 0.01
C ALA A 176 -24.55 6.80 -0.76
N GLY A 177 -23.78 7.02 -1.82
CA GLY A 177 -23.83 8.21 -2.66
C GLY A 177 -23.19 9.44 -2.02
N MET A 178 -22.25 9.25 -1.08
CA MET A 178 -21.59 10.35 -0.37
C MET A 178 -20.47 10.94 -1.23
N ASP A 179 -20.46 12.26 -1.34
CA ASP A 179 -19.39 13.06 -1.95
C ASP A 179 -19.01 14.23 -1.00
N GLU A 180 -18.25 15.22 -1.50
CA GLU A 180 -17.86 16.38 -0.69
C GLU A 180 -19.05 17.29 -0.31
N GLU A 181 -20.11 17.35 -1.14
CA GLU A 181 -21.28 18.19 -0.91
C GLU A 181 -22.31 17.52 0.03
N ASP A 182 -22.42 16.19 -0.04
CA ASP A 182 -23.31 15.36 0.78
C ASP A 182 -22.57 14.57 1.88
N ALA A 183 -21.39 15.07 2.30
CA ALA A 183 -20.57 14.41 3.30
C ALA A 183 -21.33 14.26 4.63
N PRO A 184 -21.35 13.05 5.23
CA PRO A 184 -21.93 12.85 6.55
C PRO A 184 -21.20 13.69 7.62
N GLU A 185 -21.91 14.02 8.71
CA GLU A 185 -21.32 14.75 9.85
C GLU A 185 -19.99 14.11 10.27
N PRO A 186 -18.87 14.86 10.32
CA PRO A 186 -17.54 14.29 10.57
C PRO A 186 -17.46 13.46 11.86
N GLU A 187 -18.21 13.83 12.89
CA GLU A 187 -18.30 13.10 14.15
C GLU A 187 -18.92 11.72 13.99
N ARG A 188 -19.87 11.55 13.07
CA ARG A 188 -20.55 10.27 12.78
C ARG A 188 -19.56 9.26 12.20
N ILE A 189 -18.81 9.67 11.18
CA ILE A 189 -17.80 8.83 10.52
C ILE A 189 -16.67 8.49 11.48
N ARG A 190 -16.18 9.49 12.20
CA ARG A 190 -15.10 9.31 13.17
C ARG A 190 -15.49 8.32 14.27
N ALA A 191 -16.71 8.38 14.80
CA ALA A 191 -17.17 7.45 15.82
C ALA A 191 -17.17 5.99 15.34
N LEU A 192 -17.58 5.74 14.08
CA LEU A 192 -17.55 4.41 13.48
C LEU A 192 -16.12 3.94 13.26
N LEU A 193 -15.27 4.78 12.66
CA LEU A 193 -13.85 4.45 12.43
C LEU A 193 -13.11 4.18 13.74
N GLU A 194 -13.39 4.91 14.82
CA GLU A 194 -12.79 4.67 16.14
C GLU A 194 -13.17 3.30 16.72
N MET A 195 -14.38 2.80 16.46
CA MET A 195 -14.79 1.44 16.86
C MET A 195 -14.18 0.36 15.97
N LEU A 196 -14.00 0.65 14.68
CA LEU A 196 -13.45 -0.28 13.69
C LEU A 196 -11.93 -0.40 13.77
N ALA A 197 -11.22 0.67 14.13
CA ALA A 197 -9.76 0.78 14.10
C ALA A 197 -9.09 0.14 15.33
N VAL A 198 -9.26 -1.16 15.50
CA VAL A 198 -8.74 -1.93 16.65
C VAL A 198 -7.76 -3.02 16.21
N PRO A 199 -6.80 -3.44 17.05
CA PRO A 199 -5.81 -4.45 16.69
C PRO A 199 -6.42 -5.75 16.13
N GLU A 200 -7.48 -6.24 16.76
CA GLU A 200 -8.18 -7.47 16.36
C GLU A 200 -8.77 -7.40 14.95
N SER A 201 -9.33 -6.24 14.56
CA SER A 201 -9.85 -6.06 13.19
C SER A 201 -8.69 -6.01 12.18
N PHE A 202 -7.57 -5.42 12.56
CA PHE A 202 -6.38 -5.36 11.71
C PHE A 202 -5.70 -6.72 11.51
N GLU A 203 -5.80 -7.63 12.48
CA GLU A 203 -5.32 -9.01 12.34
C GLU A 203 -6.07 -9.75 11.22
N VAL A 204 -7.39 -9.59 11.14
CA VAL A 204 -8.22 -10.14 10.05
C VAL A 204 -7.76 -9.60 8.70
N LEU A 205 -7.54 -8.28 8.62
CA LEU A 205 -7.04 -7.64 7.40
C LEU A 205 -5.64 -8.09 7.00
N ALA A 206 -4.80 -8.50 7.95
CA ALA A 206 -3.45 -8.98 7.67
C ALA A 206 -3.44 -10.41 7.13
N THR A 207 -4.45 -11.22 7.43
CA THR A 207 -4.58 -12.59 6.92
C THR A 207 -5.24 -12.67 5.55
N ASP A 208 -6.06 -11.68 5.20
CA ASP A 208 -6.78 -11.64 3.92
C ASP A 208 -6.05 -10.82 2.85
N GLU A 209 -6.36 -11.09 1.57
CA GLU A 209 -5.80 -10.32 0.45
C GLU A 209 -6.29 -8.86 0.46
N ILE A 210 -7.43 -8.58 1.11
CA ILE A 210 -8.00 -7.25 1.38
C ILE A 210 -6.97 -6.24 1.90
N GLY A 211 -6.14 -6.63 2.88
CA GLY A 211 -5.20 -5.71 3.52
C GLY A 211 -4.10 -5.17 2.59
N LYS A 212 -3.96 -5.78 1.40
CA LYS A 212 -3.07 -5.31 0.33
C LYS A 212 -3.76 -4.31 -0.60
N GLU A 213 -5.08 -4.37 -0.73
CA GLU A 213 -5.89 -3.49 -1.59
C GLU A 213 -6.27 -2.16 -0.90
N LEU A 214 -6.06 -2.03 0.41
CA LEU A 214 -6.36 -0.78 1.16
C LEU A 214 -5.55 0.43 0.67
N ASP A 215 -4.37 0.19 0.07
CA ASP A 215 -3.49 1.24 -0.46
C ASP A 215 -3.92 1.71 -1.88
N ASP A 216 -4.86 1.01 -2.53
CA ASP A 216 -5.33 1.32 -3.89
C ASP A 216 -6.52 2.31 -3.91
N PHE A 217 -7.02 2.74 -2.75
CA PHE A 217 -8.13 3.69 -2.66
C PHE A 217 -7.65 5.13 -2.87
N GLU A 218 -8.18 5.80 -3.90
CA GLU A 218 -7.87 7.20 -4.21
C GLU A 218 -8.59 8.15 -3.24
N GLU A 219 -7.91 8.56 -2.16
CA GLU A 219 -8.43 9.50 -1.15
C GLU A 219 -8.88 10.86 -1.73
N GLU A 220 -8.44 11.20 -2.95
CA GLU A 220 -8.79 12.45 -3.63
C GLU A 220 -10.30 12.56 -3.96
N GLU A 221 -11.02 11.44 -4.12
CA GLU A 221 -12.47 11.45 -4.41
C GLU A 221 -13.36 11.61 -3.16
N MET A 222 -12.85 11.27 -1.97
CA MET A 222 -13.59 11.39 -0.68
C MET A 222 -12.71 12.02 0.42
N PRO A 223 -12.52 13.35 0.43
CA PRO A 223 -11.63 14.04 1.37
C PRO A 223 -11.97 13.83 2.85
N PHE A 224 -13.26 13.57 3.17
CA PHE A 224 -13.70 13.31 4.54
C PHE A 224 -13.20 11.96 5.10
N LEU A 225 -12.70 11.06 4.25
CA LEU A 225 -12.00 9.84 4.65
C LEU A 225 -10.48 10.01 4.71
N SER A 226 -9.93 11.21 4.52
CA SER A 226 -8.47 11.35 4.47
C SER A 226 -7.79 10.82 5.73
N GLY A 227 -6.81 9.92 5.54
CA GLY A 227 -6.11 9.25 6.62
C GLY A 227 -6.87 8.12 7.32
N TRP A 228 -8.02 7.67 6.79
CA TRP A 228 -8.79 6.56 7.37
C TRP A 228 -7.96 5.27 7.52
N SER A 229 -7.04 5.00 6.58
CA SER A 229 -6.19 3.81 6.56
C SER A 229 -4.99 3.91 7.51
N ALA A 230 -4.69 5.11 8.03
CA ALA A 230 -3.50 5.37 8.84
C ALA A 230 -3.40 4.48 10.10
N PRO A 231 -4.47 4.22 10.88
CA PRO A 231 -4.40 3.33 12.03
C PRO A 231 -3.97 1.90 11.67
N TYR A 232 -4.52 1.32 10.61
CA TYR A 232 -4.11 0.00 10.10
C TYR A 232 -2.66 0.01 9.65
N ASN A 233 -2.25 1.02 8.87
CA ASN A 233 -0.88 1.12 8.37
C ASN A 233 0.14 1.30 9.52
N GLU A 234 -0.19 2.08 10.55
CA GLU A 234 0.64 2.17 11.76
C GLU A 234 0.73 0.85 12.52
N TRP A 235 -0.39 0.14 12.67
CA TRP A 235 -0.44 -1.17 13.32
C TRP A 235 0.36 -2.21 12.53
N LYS A 236 0.16 -2.28 11.21
CA LYS A 236 0.89 -3.12 10.27
C LYS A 236 2.38 -2.84 10.36
N ASN A 237 2.79 -1.57 10.39
CA ASN A 237 4.19 -1.19 10.55
C ASN A 237 4.78 -1.52 11.93
N LYS A 238 3.96 -1.64 12.98
CA LYS A 238 4.40 -2.07 14.32
C LYS A 238 4.47 -3.60 14.45
N ASN A 239 3.56 -4.32 13.78
CA ASN A 239 3.37 -5.77 13.95
C ASN A 239 3.88 -6.64 12.79
N ASN A 240 4.23 -6.07 11.63
CA ASN A 240 5.03 -6.73 10.59
C ASN A 240 6.50 -6.84 11.04
N THR A 241 6.73 -7.61 12.10
CA THR A 241 8.01 -8.27 12.38
C THR A 241 8.10 -9.65 11.72
N GLY A 242 7.00 -10.14 11.12
CA GLY A 242 6.93 -11.41 10.39
C GLY A 242 7.26 -11.21 8.91
N ASP A 243 8.52 -11.49 8.56
CA ASP A 243 9.06 -11.49 7.19
C ASP A 243 9.24 -10.11 6.54
N LEU A 244 10.07 -9.29 7.18
CA LEU A 244 10.79 -8.18 6.55
C LEU A 244 11.77 -8.71 5.48
N SER A 245 11.22 -9.19 4.36
CA SER A 245 12.05 -9.61 3.23
C SER A 245 13.03 -8.49 2.86
N LEU A 246 14.23 -8.87 2.44
CA LEU A 246 15.29 -7.91 2.11
C LEU A 246 14.81 -6.84 1.12
N GLU A 247 14.04 -7.22 0.10
CA GLU A 247 13.52 -6.30 -0.91
C GLU A 247 12.46 -5.35 -0.36
N PHE A 248 11.60 -5.81 0.56
CA PHE A 248 10.65 -4.93 1.24
C PHE A 248 11.39 -3.88 2.07
N CYS A 249 12.38 -4.29 2.87
CA CYS A 249 13.20 -3.35 3.64
C CYS A 249 13.93 -2.34 2.76
N LYS A 250 14.48 -2.76 1.62
CA LYS A 250 15.13 -1.85 0.66
C LYS A 250 14.15 -0.79 0.17
N SER A 251 12.97 -1.23 -0.29
CA SER A 251 11.92 -0.34 -0.78
C SER A 251 11.50 0.69 0.30
N MET A 252 11.24 0.21 1.52
CA MET A 252 10.82 1.06 2.64
C MET A 252 11.90 2.06 3.08
N VAL A 253 13.18 1.67 3.04
CA VAL A 253 14.30 2.60 3.29
C VAL A 253 14.27 3.73 2.26
N HIS A 254 14.15 3.41 0.96
CA HIS A 254 14.14 4.41 -0.09
C HIS A 254 12.92 5.34 -0.02
N ASP A 255 11.72 4.79 0.17
CA ASP A 255 10.48 5.57 0.32
C ASP A 255 10.55 6.49 1.55
N SER A 256 11.03 5.98 2.68
CA SER A 256 11.18 6.75 3.92
C SER A 256 12.20 7.88 3.77
N ILE A 257 13.32 7.66 3.06
CA ILE A 257 14.29 8.71 2.73
C ILE A 257 13.64 9.81 1.88
N LEU A 258 12.89 9.44 0.83
CA LEU A 258 12.19 10.39 -0.04
C LEU A 258 11.17 11.24 0.74
N LYS A 259 10.43 10.61 1.65
CA LYS A 259 9.46 11.25 2.56
C LYS A 259 10.11 11.96 3.76
N ARG A 260 11.45 11.95 3.87
CA ARG A 260 12.24 12.59 4.94
C ARG A 260 11.97 12.01 6.34
N LYS A 261 11.55 10.75 6.42
CA LYS A 261 11.29 10.02 7.67
C LYS A 261 12.52 9.19 8.06
N PHE A 262 13.58 9.87 8.51
CA PHE A 262 14.90 9.23 8.70
C PHE A 262 14.97 8.22 9.86
N VAL A 263 14.18 8.41 10.93
CA VAL A 263 14.08 7.41 12.01
C VAL A 263 13.47 6.11 11.50
N GLU A 264 12.42 6.23 10.69
CA GLU A 264 11.73 5.09 10.08
C GLU A 264 12.63 4.38 9.05
N ALA A 265 13.34 5.16 8.22
CA ALA A 265 14.33 4.62 7.29
C ALA A 265 15.45 3.84 8.01
N ASP A 266 16.02 4.39 9.09
CA ASP A 266 17.05 3.70 9.88
C ASP A 266 16.50 2.45 10.58
N ARG A 267 15.23 2.45 11.00
CA ARG A 267 14.57 1.26 11.55
C ARG A 267 14.52 0.11 10.52
N TYR A 268 14.07 0.38 9.30
CA TYR A 268 14.01 -0.64 8.24
C TYR A 268 15.41 -1.09 7.79
N ALA A 269 16.35 -0.16 7.66
CA ALA A 269 17.74 -0.50 7.35
C ALA A 269 18.34 -1.41 8.43
N SER A 270 18.11 -1.10 9.71
CA SER A 270 18.62 -1.87 10.86
C SER A 270 18.01 -3.26 10.98
N ALA A 271 16.78 -3.44 10.51
CA ALA A 271 16.07 -4.72 10.55
C ALA A 271 16.52 -5.72 9.47
N MET A 272 17.29 -5.27 8.46
CA MET A 272 17.86 -6.17 7.45
C MET A 272 18.86 -7.14 8.07
N GLU A 273 18.88 -8.38 7.58
CA GLU A 273 19.97 -9.31 7.91
C GLU A 273 21.29 -8.87 7.26
N GLU A 274 22.39 -9.03 8.00
CA GLU A 274 23.72 -8.75 7.45
C GLU A 274 24.18 -9.92 6.57
N GLY A 275 23.95 -9.79 5.26
CA GLY A 275 24.44 -10.72 4.26
C GLY A 275 25.88 -10.45 3.82
N PRO A 276 26.43 -11.26 2.91
CA PRO A 276 27.80 -11.11 2.37
C PRO A 276 28.04 -9.79 1.63
N GLU A 277 26.97 -9.15 1.14
CA GLU A 277 27.02 -7.83 0.47
C GLU A 277 26.87 -6.65 1.44
N LEU A 278 26.82 -6.92 2.76
CA LEU A 278 26.68 -5.92 3.81
C LEU A 278 25.46 -4.99 3.63
N ASN A 279 24.31 -5.57 3.25
CA ASN A 279 23.10 -4.82 2.91
C ASN A 279 22.61 -3.91 4.05
N ARG A 280 22.59 -4.42 5.30
CA ARG A 280 22.20 -3.63 6.47
C ARG A 280 23.13 -2.44 6.63
N LEU A 281 24.44 -2.66 6.61
CA LEU A 281 25.42 -1.58 6.75
C LEU A 281 25.27 -0.54 5.63
N PHE A 282 25.18 -0.98 4.37
CA PHE A 282 25.04 -0.09 3.21
C PHE A 282 23.80 0.82 3.34
N HIS A 283 22.63 0.26 3.66
CA HIS A 283 21.40 1.05 3.77
C HIS A 283 21.42 2.00 4.97
N ARG A 284 22.01 1.60 6.10
CA ARG A 284 22.19 2.52 7.23
C ARG A 284 23.11 3.70 6.88
N CYS A 285 24.18 3.46 6.12
CA CYS A 285 25.06 4.52 5.62
C CYS A 285 24.32 5.45 4.64
N LEU A 286 23.47 4.89 3.78
CA LEU A 286 22.64 5.67 2.85
C LEU A 286 21.69 6.60 3.62
N VAL A 287 21.00 6.09 4.64
CA VAL A 287 20.13 6.90 5.51
C VAL A 287 20.90 8.04 6.17
N GLY A 288 22.07 7.75 6.75
CA GLY A 288 22.94 8.75 7.36
C GLY A 288 23.36 9.86 6.39
N MET A 289 23.88 9.48 5.22
CA MET A 289 24.28 10.42 4.18
C MET A 289 23.11 11.32 3.75
N SER A 290 21.95 10.72 3.42
CA SER A 290 20.77 11.48 2.97
C SER A 290 20.21 12.41 4.06
N TYR A 291 20.26 12.01 5.32
CA TYR A 291 19.88 12.87 6.44
C TYR A 291 20.77 14.12 6.51
N TYR A 292 22.10 13.97 6.43
CA TYR A 292 23.00 15.12 6.49
C TYR A 292 22.99 15.99 5.22
N GLU A 293 22.73 15.42 4.05
CA GLU A 293 22.42 16.20 2.83
C GLU A 293 21.19 17.10 3.08
N TRP A 294 20.12 16.53 3.63
CA TRP A 294 18.91 17.27 3.94
C TRP A 294 19.14 18.36 5.01
N VAL A 295 19.85 18.03 6.10
CA VAL A 295 20.22 18.99 7.15
C VAL A 295 21.01 20.16 6.58
N LYS A 296 21.97 19.89 5.69
CA LYS A 296 22.77 20.94 5.03
C LYS A 296 21.92 21.89 4.19
N ILE A 297 20.89 21.38 3.50
CA ILE A 297 19.96 22.19 2.70
C ILE A 297 19.08 23.07 3.58
N GLN A 298 18.57 22.54 4.69
CA GLN A 298 17.64 23.26 5.58
C GLN A 298 18.35 24.19 6.59
N GLY A 299 19.63 23.94 6.88
CA GLY A 299 20.43 24.68 7.86
C GLY A 299 20.38 24.12 9.30
N ILE A 300 20.97 24.85 10.24
CA ILE A 300 21.36 24.39 11.61
C ILE A 300 20.16 24.12 12.57
N LYS A 301 18.90 24.26 12.11
CA LYS A 301 17.72 24.17 13.00
C LYS A 301 17.15 22.76 13.20
N ILE A 302 17.78 21.72 12.67
CA ILE A 302 17.25 20.35 12.71
C ILE A 302 17.85 19.57 13.90
N PRO A 303 17.03 18.86 14.69
CA PRO A 303 17.51 18.00 15.78
C PRO A 303 18.37 16.85 15.25
N ILE A 304 19.48 16.56 15.95
CA ILE A 304 20.30 15.35 15.74
C ILE A 304 19.46 14.13 16.09
N ILE A 305 19.49 13.10 15.23
CA ILE A 305 18.79 11.83 15.44
C ILE A 305 19.82 10.80 15.91
N GLU A 306 19.73 10.36 17.16
CA GLU A 306 20.73 9.46 17.77
C GLU A 306 20.83 8.07 17.10
N SER A 307 19.74 7.57 16.50
CA SER A 307 19.75 6.25 15.85
C SER A 307 20.45 6.25 14.48
N VAL A 308 20.47 7.41 13.81
CA VAL A 308 21.05 7.59 12.48
C VAL A 308 22.57 7.75 12.61
N LEU A 309 23.33 7.00 11.81
CA LEU A 309 24.79 7.08 11.79
C LEU A 309 25.27 8.51 11.53
N SER A 310 26.30 8.94 12.24
CA SER A 310 27.01 10.20 11.97
C SER A 310 27.68 10.19 10.59
N GLN A 311 28.12 11.37 10.12
CA GLN A 311 28.84 11.47 8.83
C GLN A 311 30.11 10.59 8.82
N GLU A 312 30.83 10.52 9.93
CA GLU A 312 32.05 9.71 10.02
C GLU A 312 31.73 8.21 10.04
N GLU A 313 30.74 7.79 10.83
CA GLU A 313 30.32 6.38 10.88
C GLU A 313 29.76 5.90 9.53
N ALA A 314 28.99 6.74 8.84
CA ALA A 314 28.48 6.42 7.50
C ALA A 314 29.62 6.33 6.46
N LYS A 315 30.65 7.16 6.57
CA LYS A 315 31.84 7.09 5.71
C LYS A 315 32.63 5.81 5.95
N GLU A 316 32.98 5.50 7.20
CA GLU A 316 33.65 4.25 7.57
C GLU A 316 32.86 3.02 7.11
N GLY A 317 31.53 3.08 7.24
CA GLY A 317 30.63 2.03 6.77
C GLY A 317 30.66 1.86 5.25
N PHE A 318 30.62 2.95 4.48
CA PHE A 318 30.78 2.88 3.03
C PHE A 318 32.17 2.41 2.59
N GLU A 319 33.23 2.77 3.29
CA GLU A 319 34.60 2.27 3.03
C GLU A 319 34.64 0.75 3.15
N ARG A 320 34.03 0.20 4.22
CA ARG A 320 33.90 -1.25 4.40
C ARG A 320 33.12 -1.93 3.28
N VAL A 321 32.03 -1.32 2.81
CA VAL A 321 31.26 -1.85 1.66
C VAL A 321 32.07 -1.75 0.38
N ALA A 322 32.80 -0.64 0.17
CA ALA A 322 33.60 -0.40 -1.04
C ALA A 322 34.80 -1.36 -1.20
N ASP A 323 35.29 -1.90 -0.09
CA ASP A 323 36.39 -2.89 0.00
C ASP A 323 35.95 -4.34 -0.25
N LEU A 324 34.64 -4.60 -0.41
CA LEU A 324 34.15 -5.93 -0.76
C LEU A 324 34.75 -6.40 -2.10
N SER A 325 35.19 -7.66 -2.13
CA SER A 325 35.78 -8.29 -3.32
C SER A 325 34.74 -8.63 -4.40
N VAL A 326 33.46 -8.68 -4.03
CA VAL A 326 32.34 -8.92 -4.93
C VAL A 326 31.95 -7.60 -5.58
N SER A 327 31.87 -7.55 -6.91
CA SER A 327 31.32 -6.39 -7.62
C SER A 327 29.80 -6.43 -7.53
N SER A 328 29.20 -5.50 -6.79
CA SER A 328 27.75 -5.28 -6.73
C SER A 328 27.42 -3.79 -6.91
N ASP A 329 26.16 -3.48 -7.19
CA ASP A 329 25.68 -2.10 -7.29
C ASP A 329 25.91 -1.33 -5.98
N ASN A 330 25.76 -1.99 -4.83
CA ASN A 330 26.06 -1.42 -3.51
C ASN A 330 27.51 -0.95 -3.39
N VAL A 331 28.48 -1.70 -3.93
CA VAL A 331 29.91 -1.32 -3.90
C VAL A 331 30.14 -0.03 -4.69
N GLN A 332 29.52 0.11 -5.87
CA GLN A 332 29.66 1.32 -6.67
C GLN A 332 28.96 2.51 -6.01
N CYS A 333 27.75 2.30 -5.49
CA CYS A 333 27.02 3.30 -4.73
C CYS A 333 27.75 3.73 -3.45
N ALA A 334 28.42 2.81 -2.75
CA ALA A 334 29.21 3.10 -1.56
C ALA A 334 30.41 4.02 -1.87
N ARG A 335 31.11 3.77 -2.97
CA ARG A 335 32.19 4.67 -3.46
C ARG A 335 31.66 6.08 -3.72
N LEU A 336 30.50 6.19 -4.37
CA LEU A 336 29.85 7.48 -4.59
C LEU A 336 29.37 8.12 -3.28
N GLY A 337 28.97 7.33 -2.29
CA GLY A 337 28.63 7.77 -0.94
C GLY A 337 29.80 8.39 -0.20
N ILE A 338 31.00 7.79 -0.27
CA ILE A 338 32.22 8.35 0.33
C ILE A 338 32.54 9.73 -0.26
N PHE A 339 32.49 9.85 -1.59
CA PHE A 339 32.66 11.13 -2.28
C PHE A 339 31.70 12.21 -1.76
N ARG A 340 30.41 11.85 -1.62
CA ARG A 340 29.37 12.78 -1.14
C ARG A 340 29.59 13.19 0.31
N ILE A 341 29.94 12.25 1.19
CA ILE A 341 30.21 12.58 2.59
C ILE A 341 31.40 13.54 2.73
N LEU A 342 32.50 13.31 2.00
CA LEU A 342 33.64 14.25 2.01
C LEU A 342 33.21 15.67 1.59
N ALA A 343 32.36 15.78 0.56
CA ALA A 343 31.80 17.07 0.14
C ALA A 343 30.81 17.68 1.16
N LEU A 344 30.10 16.85 1.93
CA LEU A 344 29.25 17.31 3.04
C LEU A 344 30.09 17.91 4.17
N GLN A 345 31.17 17.23 4.53
CA GLN A 345 32.16 17.65 5.55
C GLN A 345 32.92 18.92 5.13
N GLY A 346 32.93 19.25 3.83
CA GLY A 346 33.62 20.43 3.29
C GLY A 346 35.04 20.13 2.78
N GLU A 347 35.45 18.85 2.80
CA GLU A 347 36.73 18.36 2.33
C GLU A 347 36.73 18.21 0.79
N TYR A 348 36.52 19.32 0.09
CA TYR A 348 36.29 19.32 -1.36
C TYR A 348 37.49 18.84 -2.18
N ALA A 349 38.71 19.11 -1.72
CA ALA A 349 39.92 18.65 -2.41
C ALA A 349 40.06 17.12 -2.35
N GLU A 350 39.87 16.53 -1.16
CA GLU A 350 39.90 15.09 -0.94
C GLU A 350 38.75 14.39 -1.68
N SER A 351 37.56 14.99 -1.66
CA SER A 351 36.39 14.52 -2.40
C SER A 351 36.69 14.40 -3.92
N VAL A 352 37.31 15.41 -4.52
CA VAL A 352 37.73 15.38 -5.94
C VAL A 352 38.80 14.31 -6.20
N GLU A 353 39.80 14.21 -5.33
CA GLU A 353 40.87 13.20 -5.46
C GLU A 353 40.33 11.77 -5.36
N TYR A 354 39.37 11.54 -4.46
CA TYR A 354 38.69 10.26 -4.34
C TYR A 354 37.86 9.95 -5.59
N LEU A 355 37.03 10.89 -6.05
CA LEU A 355 36.20 10.70 -7.24
C LEU A 355 37.05 10.45 -8.49
N ASN A 356 38.20 11.13 -8.61
CA ASN A 356 39.18 10.87 -9.66
C ASN A 356 39.63 9.40 -9.67
N ALA A 357 40.05 8.88 -8.51
CA ALA A 357 40.52 7.50 -8.42
C ALA A 357 39.43 6.49 -8.85
N VAL A 358 38.18 6.73 -8.46
CA VAL A 358 37.03 5.90 -8.85
C VAL A 358 36.80 5.95 -10.37
N TYR A 359 36.77 7.15 -10.96
CA TYR A 359 36.44 7.33 -12.37
C TYR A 359 37.61 7.01 -13.32
N PHE A 360 38.87 7.20 -12.92
CA PHE A 360 40.01 6.80 -13.76
C PHE A 360 39.96 5.30 -14.07
N LYS A 361 39.68 4.47 -13.07
CA LYS A 361 39.53 3.03 -13.24
C LYS A 361 38.38 2.70 -14.22
N ALA A 362 37.21 3.32 -14.04
CA ALA A 362 36.05 3.10 -14.91
C ALA A 362 36.31 3.56 -16.37
N LEU A 363 36.98 4.70 -16.54
CA LEU A 363 37.31 5.24 -17.86
C LEU A 363 38.36 4.41 -18.59
N ASP A 364 39.33 3.83 -17.87
CA ASP A 364 40.32 2.91 -18.42
C ASP A 364 39.68 1.59 -18.89
N GLU A 365 38.76 1.03 -18.10
CA GLU A 365 37.99 -0.17 -18.47
C GLU A 365 37.12 0.05 -19.72
N CYS A 366 36.49 1.22 -19.86
CA CYS A 366 35.78 1.61 -21.08
C CYS A 366 36.73 1.82 -22.28
N GLY A 367 37.90 2.43 -22.04
CA GLY A 367 38.89 2.75 -23.07
C GLY A 367 39.53 1.50 -23.70
N GLN A 368 39.65 0.40 -22.95
CA GLN A 368 40.16 -0.87 -23.47
C GLN A 368 39.15 -1.61 -24.38
N LYS A 369 37.86 -1.27 -24.30
CA LYS A 369 36.76 -2.02 -24.94
C LYS A 369 36.25 -1.46 -26.27
N SER A 370 36.58 -0.24 -26.72
CA SER A 370 36.08 0.21 -28.04
C SER A 370 37.00 1.14 -28.83
N LYS A 371 37.21 0.78 -30.10
CA LYS A 371 37.50 1.72 -31.20
C LYS A 371 36.22 2.23 -31.87
N GLU A 372 35.09 1.63 -31.54
CA GLU A 372 33.77 1.91 -32.12
C GLU A 372 33.06 3.04 -31.38
N LEU A 373 32.19 3.76 -32.09
CA LEU A 373 31.44 4.93 -31.62
C LEU A 373 30.64 4.67 -30.32
N LEU A 374 30.15 3.44 -30.11
CA LEU A 374 29.35 3.06 -28.95
C LEU A 374 30.13 3.06 -27.63
N GLY A 375 31.39 2.61 -27.59
CA GLY A 375 32.17 2.72 -26.35
C GLY A 375 32.78 4.12 -26.15
N GLN A 376 32.96 4.87 -27.23
CA GLN A 376 33.29 6.30 -27.14
C GLN A 376 32.13 7.09 -26.54
N SER A 377 30.88 6.76 -26.89
CA SER A 377 29.70 7.39 -26.30
C SER A 377 29.54 7.06 -24.82
N GLN A 378 29.79 5.82 -24.40
CA GLN A 378 29.80 5.44 -22.98
C GLN A 378 30.86 6.21 -22.19
N ARG A 379 32.08 6.34 -22.73
CA ARG A 379 33.13 7.15 -22.12
C ARG A 379 32.71 8.62 -21.98
N ALA A 380 32.10 9.19 -23.04
CA ALA A 380 31.63 10.57 -23.02
C ALA A 380 30.55 10.80 -21.95
N VAL A 381 29.61 9.86 -21.80
CA VAL A 381 28.57 9.92 -20.76
C VAL A 381 29.18 9.84 -19.36
N LEU A 382 30.15 8.95 -19.11
CA LEU A 382 30.82 8.85 -17.82
C LEU A 382 31.54 10.15 -17.43
N VAL A 383 32.23 10.80 -18.36
CA VAL A 383 32.87 12.09 -18.14
C VAL A 383 31.83 13.17 -17.78
N VAL A 384 30.69 13.21 -18.48
CA VAL A 384 29.60 14.16 -18.18
C VAL A 384 29.04 13.92 -16.78
N VAL A 385 28.77 12.67 -16.40
CA VAL A 385 28.22 12.32 -15.08
C VAL A 385 29.20 12.72 -13.97
N TYR A 386 30.49 12.42 -14.14
CA TYR A 386 31.55 12.85 -13.23
C TYR A 386 31.50 14.36 -12.97
N TYR A 387 31.46 15.15 -14.05
CA TYR A 387 31.47 16.61 -13.94
C TYR A 387 30.17 17.16 -13.35
N ARG A 388 29.02 16.53 -13.63
CA ARG A 388 27.74 16.86 -12.98
C ARG A 388 27.81 16.62 -11.46
N MET A 389 28.38 15.50 -11.03
CA MET A 389 28.55 15.20 -9.61
C MET A 389 29.40 16.26 -8.91
N LEU A 390 30.53 16.66 -9.49
CA LEU A 390 31.35 17.74 -8.92
C LEU A 390 30.60 19.08 -8.85
N GLU A 391 29.89 19.42 -9.93
CA GLU A 391 29.18 20.71 -10.02
C GLU A 391 28.06 20.83 -8.97
N MET A 392 27.36 19.73 -8.68
CA MET A 392 26.32 19.67 -7.64
C MET A 392 26.88 19.61 -6.21
N SER A 393 27.99 18.89 -6.00
CA SER A 393 28.53 18.67 -4.65
C SER A 393 29.37 19.83 -4.12
N ILE A 394 30.02 20.60 -5.00
CA ILE A 394 30.86 21.73 -4.62
C ILE A 394 30.05 23.03 -4.83
N PRO A 395 29.76 23.80 -3.76
CA PRO A 395 28.93 24.99 -3.88
C PRO A 395 29.66 26.12 -4.62
N ASP A 396 28.95 26.93 -5.41
CA ASP A 396 29.52 28.08 -6.12
C ASP A 396 30.09 29.15 -5.17
N SER A 397 29.66 29.16 -3.91
CA SER A 397 30.22 30.02 -2.87
C SER A 397 31.62 29.60 -2.42
N PHE A 398 32.09 28.40 -2.74
CA PHE A 398 33.44 27.95 -2.40
C PHE A 398 34.47 28.58 -3.35
N PRO A 399 35.37 29.45 -2.87
CA PRO A 399 36.28 30.20 -3.74
C PRO A 399 37.22 29.30 -4.57
N GLY A 400 37.58 28.14 -4.03
CA GLY A 400 38.48 27.18 -4.69
C GLY A 400 37.81 26.31 -5.77
N LYS A 401 36.48 26.43 -6.00
CA LYS A 401 35.77 25.57 -6.96
C LYS A 401 36.36 25.64 -8.36
N LYS A 402 36.68 26.85 -8.84
CA LYS A 402 37.27 27.04 -10.17
C LYS A 402 38.62 26.33 -10.31
N GLU A 403 39.47 26.40 -9.29
CA GLU A 403 40.79 25.76 -9.31
C GLU A 403 40.65 24.23 -9.27
N LEU A 404 39.78 23.70 -8.40
CA LEU A 404 39.50 22.27 -8.33
C LEU A 404 38.99 21.73 -9.67
N MET A 405 38.01 22.41 -10.27
CA MET A 405 37.43 22.02 -11.56
C MET A 405 38.48 22.11 -12.68
N ALA A 406 39.23 23.21 -12.77
CA ALA A 406 40.16 23.44 -13.89
C ALA A 406 41.44 22.59 -13.83
N HIS A 407 41.95 22.27 -12.63
CA HIS A 407 43.30 21.73 -12.47
C HIS A 407 43.38 20.40 -11.72
N LYS A 408 42.41 20.09 -10.85
CA LYS A 408 42.41 18.83 -10.08
C LYS A 408 41.42 17.80 -10.60
N ALA A 409 40.33 18.22 -11.22
CA ALA A 409 39.36 17.30 -11.81
C ALA A 409 39.96 16.54 -13.02
N LEU A 410 39.22 15.55 -13.54
CA LEU A 410 39.57 14.86 -14.79
C LEU A 410 39.97 15.87 -15.88
N ASN A 411 41.06 15.60 -16.59
CA ASN A 411 41.67 16.54 -17.54
C ASN A 411 40.62 17.19 -18.49
N GLY A 412 40.65 18.51 -18.64
CA GLY A 412 39.73 19.25 -19.52
C GLY A 412 39.72 18.78 -20.99
N SER A 413 40.77 18.08 -21.43
CA SER A 413 40.80 17.41 -22.73
C SER A 413 39.80 16.25 -22.86
N ASP A 414 39.49 15.52 -21.77
CA ASP A 414 38.46 14.47 -21.78
C ASP A 414 37.05 15.08 -21.91
N LEU A 415 36.80 16.25 -21.30
CA LEU A 415 35.53 16.96 -21.43
C LEU A 415 35.32 17.48 -22.87
N ARG A 416 36.35 18.06 -23.48
CA ARG A 416 36.30 18.51 -24.89
C ARG A 416 36.08 17.35 -25.86
N LYS A 417 36.77 16.21 -25.67
CA LYS A 417 36.55 14.99 -26.46
C LYS A 417 35.13 14.45 -26.28
N SER A 418 34.61 14.47 -25.07
CA SER A 418 33.24 14.01 -24.78
C SER A 418 32.21 14.88 -25.49
N ARG A 419 32.41 16.20 -25.50
CA ARG A 419 31.59 17.15 -26.27
C ARG A 419 31.61 16.84 -27.79
N GLU A 420 32.77 16.55 -28.36
CA GLU A 420 32.90 16.19 -29.78
C GLU A 420 32.13 14.90 -30.09
N ILE A 421 32.27 13.86 -29.27
CA ILE A 421 31.54 12.59 -29.43
C ILE A 421 30.03 12.81 -29.33
N LEU A 422 29.57 13.59 -28.35
CA LEU A 422 28.13 13.92 -28.20
C LEU A 422 27.59 14.69 -29.41
N SER A 423 28.40 15.57 -30.01
CA SER A 423 28.01 16.29 -31.23
C SER A 423 27.80 15.38 -32.43
N LEU A 424 28.58 14.29 -32.55
CA LEU A 424 28.41 13.29 -33.60
C LEU A 424 27.12 12.48 -33.36
N LEU A 425 26.85 12.10 -32.12
CA LEU A 425 25.64 11.35 -31.74
C LEU A 425 24.35 12.15 -31.96
N LEU A 426 24.40 13.47 -31.84
CA LEU A 426 23.25 14.34 -32.13
C LEU A 426 22.85 14.35 -33.61
N ILE A 427 23.79 14.04 -34.52
CA ILE A 427 23.54 13.95 -35.95
C ILE A 427 22.86 12.61 -36.29
N GLU A 428 23.20 11.54 -35.56
CA GLU A 428 22.54 10.24 -35.62
C GLU A 428 21.18 10.34 -34.91
N LYS A 429 20.11 10.64 -35.67
CA LYS A 429 18.72 10.75 -35.16
C LYS A 429 18.31 9.50 -34.35
N SER A 430 18.54 9.51 -33.04
CA SER A 430 18.14 8.45 -32.11
C SER A 430 17.12 8.96 -31.10
N GLU A 431 16.43 8.00 -30.49
CA GLU A 431 15.48 8.17 -29.39
C GLU A 431 16.09 8.89 -28.17
N HIS A 432 17.41 8.94 -28.02
CA HIS A 432 18.13 9.58 -26.92
C HIS A 432 18.61 11.00 -27.25
N ALA A 433 18.22 11.58 -28.40
CA ALA A 433 18.68 12.89 -28.88
C ALA A 433 18.55 14.00 -27.82
N TYR A 434 17.47 13.99 -27.04
CA TYR A 434 17.25 14.95 -25.99
C TYR A 434 18.29 14.86 -24.85
N ALA A 435 18.60 13.64 -24.38
CA ALA A 435 19.58 13.43 -23.32
C ALA A 435 21.00 13.81 -23.78
N TRP A 436 21.36 13.51 -25.03
CA TRP A 436 22.64 13.93 -25.59
C TRP A 436 22.74 15.43 -25.79
N GLN A 437 21.63 16.10 -26.14
CA GLN A 437 21.60 17.56 -26.27
C GLN A 437 21.85 18.23 -24.92
N GLN A 438 21.25 17.71 -23.85
CA GLN A 438 21.50 18.21 -22.49
C GLN A 438 22.96 17.97 -22.06
N ALA A 439 23.51 16.79 -22.31
CA ALA A 439 24.90 16.47 -21.99
C ALA A 439 25.88 17.37 -22.77
N PHE A 440 25.62 17.59 -24.06
CA PHE A 440 26.40 18.46 -24.92
C PHE A 440 26.38 19.91 -24.42
N SER A 441 25.19 20.43 -24.12
CA SER A 441 25.01 21.81 -23.63
C SER A 441 25.71 22.01 -22.29
N PHE A 442 25.63 21.01 -21.40
CA PHE A 442 26.34 21.02 -20.12
C PHE A 442 27.87 21.07 -20.28
N CYS A 443 28.43 20.33 -21.25
CA CYS A 443 29.86 20.43 -21.56
C CYS A 443 30.25 21.84 -22.03
N ASP A 444 29.45 22.48 -22.89
CA ASP A 444 29.69 23.85 -23.37
C ASP A 444 29.68 24.86 -22.21
N GLU A 445 28.73 24.73 -21.29
CA GLU A 445 28.63 25.57 -20.09
C GLU A 445 29.87 25.44 -19.21
N LEU A 446 30.31 24.22 -18.92
CA LEU A 446 31.49 23.98 -18.08
C LEU A 446 32.78 24.48 -18.73
N ILE A 447 32.99 24.23 -20.02
CA ILE A 447 34.15 24.72 -20.77
C ILE A 447 34.23 26.25 -20.67
N LYS A 448 33.10 26.93 -20.85
CA LYS A 448 33.01 28.39 -20.72
C LYS A 448 33.21 28.87 -19.27
N LYS A 449 32.57 28.21 -18.30
CA LYS A 449 32.57 28.62 -16.87
C LYS A 449 33.97 28.50 -16.27
N TYR A 450 34.69 27.42 -16.56
CA TYR A 450 35.97 27.11 -15.93
C TYR A 450 37.19 27.40 -16.80
N GLY A 451 37.00 27.69 -18.09
CA GLY A 451 38.09 28.06 -19.00
C GLY A 451 38.95 26.86 -19.40
N PHE A 452 38.32 25.70 -19.60
CA PHE A 452 38.97 24.48 -20.06
C PHE A 452 39.47 24.58 -21.49
#